data_AF-A0A1F8U8J4-F1
#
_entry.id   AF-A0A1F8U8J4-F1
#
_cell.length_a   1.000
_cell.length_b   1.000
_cell.length_c   1.000
_cell.angle_alpha   90.00
_cell.angle_beta   90.00
_cell.angle_gamma   90.00
#
_symmetry.space_group_name_H-M   'P 1'
#
loop_
_entity.id
_entity.type
_entity.pdbx_description
1 polymer ?
#
loop_
_entity_poly.entity_id
_entity_poly.type
_entity_poly.pdbx_seq_one_letter_code
_entity_poly.pdbx_strand_id
1 'polypeptide(L)'
;MFKISGKGLLSSTAIDSIKNHLKNRAKSGKEFSIVVVAEGAMSYEEYKMDKKLLKQRRKDAKYPSRGYEIAKEIEEKTGMDVRISVLGYLQRGGTPSPYDRVLATQFGTAAAELIQTFFIFFLAYGWSKLWKLPHSIAAPAGMIGASNFFEFAVAVAIALFGLKSGATLATVVGVLVEVPVMLILVKIANRTKQWFPEE
;
A
#
# COMPACT_ATOMS: atom_id res chain seq x y z
N MET A 1 8.46 13.52 -19.52
CA MET A 1 7.64 12.89 -18.47
C MET A 1 7.06 14.02 -17.62
N PHE A 2 5.78 14.37 -17.78
CA PHE A 2 5.17 15.47 -17.03
C PHE A 2 4.59 14.95 -15.71
N LYS A 3 5.05 15.52 -14.60
CA LYS A 3 4.53 15.26 -13.25
C LYS A 3 3.28 16.12 -13.07
N ILE A 4 2.10 15.50 -13.18
CA ILE A 4 0.84 16.12 -12.75
C ILE A 4 1.01 16.39 -11.25
N SER A 5 0.88 17.65 -10.84
CA SER A 5 1.04 18.08 -9.45
C SER A 5 0.12 17.27 -8.52
N GLY A 6 0.73 16.33 -7.77
CA GLY A 6 0.38 15.87 -6.43
C GLY A 6 -1.00 15.30 -6.08
N LYS A 7 -2.08 15.58 -6.82
CA LYS A 7 -3.45 15.27 -6.33
C LYS A 7 -4.48 14.83 -7.39
N GLY A 8 -4.10 14.66 -8.65
CA GLY A 8 -5.05 14.19 -9.69
C GLY A 8 -6.21 15.16 -9.96
N LEU A 9 -6.03 16.44 -9.61
CA LEU A 9 -7.01 17.51 -9.75
C LEU A 9 -6.82 18.20 -11.11
N LEU A 10 -7.82 18.11 -11.97
CA LEU A 10 -7.89 18.84 -13.24
C LEU A 10 -8.45 20.23 -12.97
N SER A 11 -7.59 21.25 -12.93
CA SER A 11 -8.00 22.63 -13.12
C SER A 11 -8.15 22.93 -14.62
N SER A 12 -8.87 24.00 -14.98
CA SER A 12 -8.89 24.51 -16.37
C SER A 12 -7.47 24.70 -16.94
N THR A 13 -6.53 25.12 -16.08
CA THR A 13 -5.10 25.23 -16.38
C THR A 13 -4.40 23.92 -16.70
N ALA A 14 -4.86 22.76 -16.19
CA ALA A 14 -4.24 21.47 -16.49
C ALA A 14 -4.52 21.03 -17.94
N ILE A 15 -5.78 21.17 -18.39
CA ILE A 15 -6.16 20.85 -19.77
C ILE A 15 -5.52 21.84 -20.75
N ASP A 16 -5.46 23.13 -20.39
CA ASP A 16 -4.78 24.14 -21.22
C ASP A 16 -3.28 23.89 -21.34
N SER A 17 -2.64 23.39 -20.27
CA SER A 17 -1.23 22.96 -20.31
C SER A 17 -1.05 21.76 -21.24
N ILE A 18 -1.92 20.74 -21.14
CA ILE A 18 -1.91 19.58 -22.06
C ILE A 18 -2.05 20.05 -23.51
N LYS A 19 -3.01 20.92 -23.80
CA LYS A 19 -3.22 21.51 -25.13
C LYS A 19 -1.96 22.20 -25.66
N ASN A 20 -1.33 23.07 -24.88
CA ASN A 20 -0.13 23.77 -25.29
C ASN A 20 1.01 22.79 -25.57
N HIS A 21 1.14 21.74 -24.75
CA HIS A 21 2.14 20.71 -24.97
C HIS A 21 1.88 19.90 -26.25
N LEU A 22 0.63 19.52 -26.52
CA LEU A 22 0.24 18.82 -27.75
C LEU A 22 0.52 19.68 -29.00
N LYS A 23 0.13 20.96 -28.98
CA LYS A 23 0.41 21.90 -30.08
C LYS A 23 1.91 22.10 -30.30
N ASN A 24 2.70 22.21 -29.24
CA ASN A 24 4.15 22.35 -29.37
C ASN A 24 4.78 21.08 -29.95
N ARG A 25 4.34 19.89 -29.53
CA ARG A 25 4.80 18.61 -30.10
C ARG A 25 4.47 18.49 -31.58
N ALA A 26 3.26 18.88 -31.97
CA ALA A 26 2.86 18.92 -33.37
C ALA A 26 3.73 19.89 -34.19
N LYS A 27 4.00 21.10 -33.66
CA LYS A 27 4.93 22.06 -34.28
C LYS A 27 6.36 21.52 -34.41
N SER A 28 6.79 20.68 -33.46
CA SER A 28 8.09 19.99 -33.53
C SER A 28 8.11 18.78 -34.49
N GLY A 29 7.08 18.61 -35.32
CA GLY A 29 7.01 17.56 -36.35
C GLY A 29 6.71 16.16 -35.80
N LYS A 30 6.15 16.03 -34.59
CA LYS A 30 5.71 14.73 -34.07
C LYS A 30 4.32 14.38 -34.57
N GLU A 31 4.17 13.20 -35.15
CA GLU A 31 2.92 12.73 -35.77
C GLU A 31 1.86 12.33 -34.76
N PHE A 32 2.26 11.84 -33.58
CA PHE A 32 1.33 11.43 -32.53
C PHE A 32 1.79 11.79 -31.11
N SER A 33 0.83 11.78 -30.20
CA SER A 33 1.05 11.97 -28.76
C SER A 33 0.19 11.00 -27.98
N ILE A 34 0.73 10.45 -26.90
CA ILE A 34 -0.01 9.58 -25.98
C ILE A 34 -0.35 10.37 -24.73
N VAL A 35 -1.62 10.41 -24.38
CA VAL A 35 -2.13 11.02 -23.14
C VAL A 35 -2.61 9.89 -22.23
N VAL A 36 -1.99 9.76 -21.06
CA VAL A 36 -2.39 8.78 -20.06
C VAL A 36 -3.26 9.46 -19.01
N VAL A 37 -4.45 8.94 -18.78
CA VAL A 37 -5.43 9.46 -17.84
C VAL A 37 -5.64 8.44 -16.73
N ALA A 38 -5.49 8.86 -15.47
CA ALA A 38 -5.86 8.03 -14.32
C ALA A 38 -7.38 7.92 -14.22
N GLU A 39 -7.93 6.72 -13.98
CA GLU A 39 -9.37 6.48 -13.82
C GLU A 39 -9.99 7.38 -12.72
N GLY A 40 -9.21 7.69 -11.68
CA GLY A 40 -9.61 8.57 -10.58
C GLY A 40 -9.41 10.07 -10.82
N ALA A 41 -9.02 10.51 -12.03
CA ALA A 41 -8.86 11.93 -12.33
C ALA A 41 -10.19 12.67 -12.12
N MET A 42 -10.14 13.82 -11.42
CA MET A 42 -11.33 14.61 -11.10
C MET A 42 -11.01 16.10 -11.17
N SER A 43 -12.02 16.93 -11.44
CA SER A 43 -11.83 18.38 -11.36
C SER A 43 -11.70 18.85 -9.92
N TYR A 44 -11.16 20.06 -9.74
CA TYR A 44 -11.09 20.67 -8.40
C TYR A 44 -12.47 20.91 -7.77
N GLU A 45 -13.45 21.23 -8.61
CA GLU A 45 -14.84 21.37 -8.20
C GLU A 45 -15.42 20.03 -7.73
N GLU A 46 -15.12 18.95 -8.46
CA GLU A 46 -15.53 17.60 -8.08
C GLU A 46 -14.93 17.17 -6.76
N TYR A 47 -13.66 17.47 -6.52
CA TYR A 47 -13.01 17.15 -5.25
C TYR A 47 -13.66 17.82 -4.04
N LYS A 48 -14.22 19.02 -4.20
CA LYS A 48 -14.89 19.76 -3.12
C LYS A 48 -16.33 19.33 -2.85
N MET A 49 -16.94 18.56 -3.76
CA MET A 49 -18.31 18.08 -3.57
C MET A 49 -18.38 16.94 -2.55
N ASP A 50 -19.54 16.80 -1.90
CA ASP A 50 -19.79 15.67 -1.02
C ASP A 50 -19.75 14.33 -1.79
N LYS A 51 -19.27 13.27 -1.12
CA LYS A 51 -19.10 11.94 -1.74
C LYS A 51 -20.41 11.35 -2.27
N LYS A 52 -21.56 11.66 -1.63
CA LYS A 52 -22.87 11.19 -2.10
C LYS A 52 -23.28 11.90 -3.39
N LEU A 53 -23.04 13.21 -3.44
CA LEU A 53 -23.35 14.05 -4.60
C LEU A 53 -22.48 13.68 -5.81
N LEU A 54 -21.21 13.36 -5.58
CA LEU A 54 -20.31 12.84 -6.62
C LEU A 54 -20.79 11.52 -7.21
N LYS A 55 -21.27 10.61 -6.37
CA LYS A 55 -21.78 9.30 -6.82
C LYS A 55 -23.04 9.45 -7.66
N GLN A 56 -23.90 10.42 -7.33
CA GLN A 56 -25.08 10.76 -8.13
C GLN A 56 -24.66 11.35 -9.48
N ARG A 57 -23.80 12.38 -9.49
CA ARG A 57 -23.29 12.97 -10.74
C ARG A 57 -22.63 11.93 -11.65
N ARG A 58 -21.89 10.96 -11.10
CA ARG A 58 -21.27 9.87 -11.88
C ARG A 58 -22.29 8.93 -12.53
N LYS A 59 -23.47 8.75 -11.95
CA LYS A 59 -24.57 7.98 -12.57
C LYS A 59 -25.23 8.75 -13.69
N ASP A 60 -25.33 10.06 -13.54
CA ASP A 60 -25.93 10.97 -14.51
C ASP A 60 -24.93 11.47 -15.56
N ALA A 61 -23.69 10.97 -15.53
CA ALA A 61 -22.62 11.40 -16.41
C ALA A 61 -22.89 10.97 -17.86
N LYS A 62 -22.67 11.89 -18.79
CA LYS A 62 -22.89 11.68 -20.24
C LYS A 62 -21.92 10.66 -20.85
N TYR A 63 -20.75 10.46 -20.23
CA TYR A 63 -19.71 9.58 -20.74
C TYR A 63 -19.41 8.45 -19.76
N PRO A 64 -19.02 7.27 -20.25
CA PRO A 64 -18.85 6.09 -19.39
C PRO A 64 -17.58 6.16 -18.52
N SER A 65 -16.59 6.96 -18.89
CA SER A 65 -15.39 7.16 -18.07
C SER A 65 -14.80 8.55 -18.26
N ARG A 66 -13.99 8.99 -17.30
CA ARG A 66 -13.27 10.26 -17.37
C ARG A 66 -12.33 10.34 -18.57
N GLY A 67 -11.83 9.21 -19.05
CA GLY A 67 -11.02 9.14 -20.26
C GLY A 67 -11.77 9.67 -21.48
N TYR A 68 -13.05 9.37 -21.61
CA TYR A 68 -13.89 9.89 -22.69
C TYR A 68 -14.18 11.38 -22.57
N GLU A 69 -14.44 11.87 -21.35
CA GLU A 69 -14.64 13.30 -21.09
C GLU A 69 -13.41 14.12 -21.51
N ILE A 70 -12.24 13.71 -21.03
CA ILE A 70 -10.98 14.41 -21.31
C ILE A 70 -10.60 14.29 -22.78
N ALA A 71 -10.81 13.12 -23.40
CA ALA A 71 -10.53 12.94 -24.82
C ALA A 71 -11.35 13.90 -25.69
N LYS A 72 -12.64 14.04 -25.38
CA LYS A 72 -13.50 14.99 -26.08
C LYS A 72 -13.09 16.44 -25.82
N GLU A 73 -12.76 16.79 -24.58
CA GLU A 73 -12.29 18.13 -24.24
C GLU A 73 -10.97 18.47 -24.98
N ILE A 74 -10.08 17.50 -25.17
CA ILE A 74 -8.86 17.66 -25.95
C ILE A 74 -9.21 17.84 -27.44
N GLU A 75 -10.09 17.02 -27.99
CA GLU A 75 -10.54 17.11 -29.38
C GLU A 75 -11.15 18.49 -29.68
N GLU A 76 -12.11 18.95 -28.85
CA GLU A 76 -12.76 20.26 -28.99
C GLU A 76 -11.77 21.43 -28.89
N LYS A 77 -10.74 21.34 -28.03
CA LYS A 77 -9.77 22.43 -27.81
C LYS A 77 -8.56 22.42 -28.74
N THR A 78 -8.20 21.26 -29.30
CA THR A 78 -7.00 21.11 -30.15
C THR A 78 -7.33 20.94 -31.62
N GLY A 79 -8.51 20.40 -31.95
CA GLY A 79 -8.89 20.00 -33.31
C GLY A 79 -8.11 18.78 -33.83
N MET A 80 -7.41 18.05 -32.94
CA MET A 80 -6.67 16.84 -33.29
C MET A 80 -7.57 15.61 -33.16
N ASP A 81 -7.42 14.63 -34.05
CA ASP A 81 -8.09 13.32 -33.92
C ASP A 81 -7.62 12.61 -32.65
N VAL A 82 -8.57 12.19 -31.79
CA VAL A 82 -8.28 11.53 -30.51
C VAL A 82 -8.84 10.11 -30.51
N ARG A 83 -7.92 9.14 -30.43
CA ARG A 83 -8.27 7.72 -30.26
C ARG A 83 -8.19 7.32 -28.80
N ILE A 84 -9.26 6.73 -28.30
CA ILE A 84 -9.41 6.36 -26.89
C ILE A 84 -9.23 4.86 -26.75
N SER A 85 -8.40 4.44 -25.80
CA SER A 85 -8.30 3.05 -25.35
C SER A 85 -8.52 2.99 -23.85
N VAL A 86 -9.55 2.27 -23.41
CA VAL A 86 -9.84 2.05 -21.98
C VAL A 86 -9.46 0.61 -21.64
N LEU A 87 -8.38 0.45 -20.88
CA LEU A 87 -7.82 -0.87 -20.56
C LEU A 87 -8.69 -1.65 -19.55
N GLY A 88 -9.18 -0.99 -18.50
CA GLY A 88 -10.12 -1.58 -17.53
C GLY A 88 -9.68 -2.93 -16.96
N TYR A 89 -10.56 -3.94 -17.05
CA TYR A 89 -10.35 -5.29 -16.51
C TYR A 89 -9.11 -6.00 -17.04
N LEU A 90 -8.62 -5.65 -18.24
CA LEU A 90 -7.39 -6.22 -18.79
C LEU A 90 -6.18 -5.93 -17.89
N GLN A 91 -6.17 -4.82 -17.15
CA GLN A 91 -5.08 -4.49 -16.21
C GLN A 91 -5.11 -5.33 -14.92
N ARG A 92 -6.24 -5.97 -14.60
CA ARG A 92 -6.40 -6.78 -13.39
C ARG A 92 -6.19 -8.28 -13.65
N GLY A 93 -6.23 -8.69 -14.91
CA GLY A 93 -5.98 -10.06 -15.34
C GLY A 93 -4.52 -10.29 -15.74
N GLY A 94 -4.21 -11.54 -16.12
CA GLY A 94 -2.88 -11.96 -16.55
C GLY A 94 -2.14 -12.77 -15.49
N THR A 95 -1.03 -13.38 -15.90
CA THR A 95 -0.16 -14.10 -14.96
C THR A 95 0.72 -13.09 -14.22
N PRO A 96 0.81 -13.14 -12.88
CA PRO A 96 1.64 -12.22 -12.13
C PRO A 96 3.11 -12.37 -12.51
N SER A 97 3.83 -11.24 -12.55
CA SER A 97 5.25 -11.24 -12.86
C SER A 97 6.05 -12.01 -11.80
N PRO A 98 7.28 -12.47 -12.09
CA PRO A 98 8.12 -13.12 -11.08
C PRO A 98 8.31 -12.29 -9.82
N TYR A 99 8.42 -10.96 -9.96
CA TYR A 99 8.51 -10.04 -8.84
C TYR A 99 7.24 -10.06 -7.97
N ASP A 100 6.06 -9.98 -8.60
CA ASP A 100 4.77 -10.01 -7.88
C ASP A 100 4.57 -11.32 -7.12
N ARG A 101 5.05 -12.44 -7.68
CA ARG A 101 4.99 -13.75 -7.02
C ARG A 101 5.84 -13.78 -5.76
N VAL A 102 7.09 -13.33 -5.85
CA VAL A 102 7.99 -13.26 -4.68
C VAL A 102 7.41 -12.33 -3.62
N LEU A 103 6.91 -11.15 -4.03
CA LEU A 103 6.30 -10.20 -3.10
C LEU A 103 5.04 -10.78 -2.44
N ALA A 104 4.18 -11.48 -3.20
CA ALA A 104 2.99 -12.13 -2.65
C ALA A 104 3.37 -13.23 -1.65
N THR A 105 4.40 -14.03 -1.93
CA THR A 105 4.92 -15.01 -0.98
C THR A 105 5.45 -14.35 0.29
N GLN A 106 6.23 -13.26 0.16
CA GLN A 106 6.76 -12.52 1.32
C GLN A 106 5.65 -11.94 2.21
N PHE A 107 4.60 -11.37 1.62
CA PHE A 107 3.45 -10.90 2.39
C PHE A 107 2.66 -12.05 3.00
N GLY A 108 2.53 -13.18 2.30
CA GLY A 108 1.88 -14.38 2.80
C GLY A 108 2.59 -14.98 4.02
N THR A 109 3.91 -15.10 3.95
CA THR A 109 4.74 -15.60 5.07
C THR A 109 4.67 -14.66 6.27
N ALA A 110 4.85 -13.35 6.04
CA ALA A 110 4.76 -12.35 7.11
C ALA A 110 3.37 -12.35 7.79
N ALA A 111 2.29 -12.49 7.01
CA ALA A 111 0.94 -12.56 7.56
C ALA A 111 0.72 -13.83 8.40
N ALA A 112 1.21 -14.98 7.94
CA ALA A 112 1.14 -16.23 8.69
C ALA A 112 1.94 -16.16 10.00
N GLU A 113 3.15 -15.61 9.95
CA GLU A 113 4.00 -15.38 11.12
C GLU A 113 3.32 -14.46 12.14
N LEU A 114 2.72 -13.34 11.70
CA LEU A 114 1.96 -12.46 12.59
C LEU A 114 0.83 -13.22 13.30
N ILE A 115 0.02 -13.97 12.55
CA ILE A 115 -1.09 -14.74 13.13
C ILE A 115 -0.56 -15.74 14.17
N GLN A 116 0.52 -16.45 13.85
CA GLN A 116 1.16 -17.40 14.76
C GLN A 116 1.66 -16.70 16.04
N THR A 117 2.39 -15.60 15.93
CA THR A 117 2.92 -14.83 17.06
C THR A 117 1.81 -14.34 17.99
N PHE A 118 0.73 -13.76 17.45
CA PHE A 118 -0.42 -13.37 18.25
C PHE A 118 -1.12 -14.57 18.89
N PHE A 119 -1.30 -15.66 18.15
CA PHE A 119 -1.95 -16.87 18.65
C PHE A 119 -1.18 -17.46 19.84
N ILE A 120 0.13 -17.65 19.70
CA ILE A 120 0.97 -18.20 20.76
C ILE A 120 1.01 -17.26 21.96
N PHE A 121 1.14 -15.94 21.74
CA PHE A 121 1.07 -14.95 22.81
C PHE A 121 -0.22 -15.09 23.61
N PHE A 122 -1.38 -15.05 22.95
CA PHE A 122 -2.67 -15.12 23.64
C PHE A 122 -2.91 -16.48 24.31
N LEU A 123 -2.43 -17.56 23.71
CA LEU A 123 -2.51 -18.90 24.31
C LEU A 123 -1.68 -18.96 25.59
N ALA A 124 -0.39 -18.60 25.54
CA ALA A 124 0.50 -18.63 26.70
C ALA A 124 0.09 -17.63 27.79
N TYR A 125 -0.31 -16.42 27.40
CA TYR A 125 -0.77 -15.37 28.32
C TYR A 125 -2.12 -15.74 28.97
N GLY A 126 -3.05 -16.29 28.20
CA GLY A 126 -4.33 -16.79 28.70
C GLY A 126 -4.16 -18.01 29.62
N TRP A 127 -3.24 -18.92 29.30
CA TRP A 127 -2.93 -20.06 30.16
C TRP A 127 -2.31 -19.63 31.49
N SER A 128 -1.40 -18.65 31.44
CA SER A 128 -0.81 -18.04 32.64
C SER A 128 -1.87 -17.38 33.53
N LYS A 129 -2.89 -16.78 32.93
CA LYS A 129 -4.04 -16.22 33.64
C LYS A 129 -4.87 -17.33 34.31
N LEU A 130 -5.11 -18.45 33.62
CA LEU A 130 -5.86 -19.58 34.16
C LEU A 130 -5.19 -20.17 35.40
N TRP A 131 -3.86 -20.20 35.42
CA TRP A 131 -3.06 -20.62 36.58
C TRP A 131 -2.84 -19.54 37.63
N LYS A 132 -3.47 -18.37 37.49
CA LYS A 132 -3.37 -17.24 38.44
C LYS A 132 -1.92 -16.80 38.71
N LEU A 133 -1.06 -16.88 37.70
CA LEU A 133 0.31 -16.35 37.81
C LEU A 133 0.28 -14.81 37.91
N PRO A 134 1.24 -14.19 38.60
CA PRO A 134 1.35 -12.73 38.61
C PRO A 134 1.69 -12.21 37.21
N HIS A 135 1.28 -10.97 36.92
CA HIS A 135 1.51 -10.33 35.62
C HIS A 135 3.00 -10.26 35.25
N SER A 136 3.87 -10.08 36.25
CA SER A 136 5.32 -10.04 36.11
C SER A 136 5.94 -11.34 35.58
N ILE A 137 5.24 -12.47 35.67
CA ILE A 137 5.64 -13.75 35.09
C ILE A 137 4.86 -14.02 33.80
N ALA A 138 3.55 -13.75 33.79
CA ALA A 138 2.68 -14.04 32.66
C ALA A 138 3.03 -13.25 31.39
N ALA A 139 3.35 -11.96 31.53
CA ALA A 139 3.66 -11.10 30.38
C ALA A 139 4.97 -11.49 29.69
N PRO A 140 6.11 -11.67 30.39
CA PRO A 140 7.32 -12.20 29.78
C PRO A 140 7.14 -13.62 29.22
N ALA A 141 6.43 -14.51 29.92
CA ALA A 141 6.18 -15.87 29.43
C ALA A 141 5.42 -15.87 28.09
N GLY A 142 4.40 -15.02 27.96
CA GLY A 142 3.67 -14.84 26.70
C GLY A 142 4.55 -14.31 25.57
N MET A 143 5.47 -13.40 25.86
CA MET A 143 6.40 -12.83 24.86
C MET A 143 7.48 -13.82 24.42
N ILE A 144 8.05 -14.57 25.36
CA ILE A 144 9.06 -15.59 25.05
C ILE A 144 8.44 -16.67 24.16
N GLY A 145 7.21 -17.10 24.44
CA GLY A 145 6.52 -18.07 23.60
C GLY A 145 6.22 -17.55 22.19
N ALA A 146 5.96 -16.25 22.05
CA ALA A 146 5.54 -15.64 20.79
C ALA A 146 6.71 -15.21 19.87
N SER A 147 7.92 -15.10 20.39
CA SER A 147 9.10 -14.62 19.65
C SER A 147 9.83 -15.74 18.91
N ASN A 148 10.33 -15.41 17.71
CA ASN A 148 10.96 -16.38 16.82
C ASN A 148 12.50 -16.34 16.87
N PHE A 149 13.10 -15.80 17.95
CA PHE A 149 14.55 -15.69 18.14
C PHE A 149 15.29 -15.09 16.92
N PHE A 150 14.69 -14.11 16.25
CA PHE A 150 15.28 -13.49 15.06
C PHE A 150 16.60 -12.77 15.36
N GLU A 151 16.75 -12.24 16.57
CA GLU A 151 18.00 -11.65 17.06
C GLU A 151 19.15 -12.66 17.03
N PHE A 152 18.86 -13.94 17.32
CA PHE A 152 19.82 -15.02 17.21
C PHE A 152 20.13 -15.32 15.73
N ALA A 153 19.13 -15.33 14.85
CA ALA A 153 19.33 -15.53 13.42
C ALA A 153 20.20 -14.42 12.80
N VAL A 154 19.99 -13.16 13.18
CA VAL A 154 20.81 -12.03 12.75
C VAL A 154 22.24 -12.17 13.26
N ALA A 155 22.43 -12.51 14.53
CA ALA A 155 23.77 -12.70 15.11
C ALA A 155 24.56 -13.79 14.36
N VAL A 156 23.92 -14.93 14.07
CA VAL A 156 24.53 -16.02 13.31
C VAL A 156 24.84 -15.61 11.87
N ALA A 157 23.91 -14.91 11.19
CA ALA A 157 24.12 -14.44 9.83
C ALA A 157 25.28 -13.43 9.72
N ILE A 158 25.43 -12.54 10.71
CA ILE A 158 26.57 -11.61 10.79
C ILE A 158 27.87 -12.40 11.02
N ALA A 159 27.88 -13.36 11.93
CA ALA A 159 29.07 -14.14 12.26
C ALA A 159 29.56 -15.00 11.08
N LEU A 160 28.64 -15.59 10.30
CA LEU A 160 28.98 -16.47 9.19
C LEU A 160 29.27 -15.73 7.89
N PHE A 161 28.48 -14.70 7.55
CA PHE A 161 28.53 -14.06 6.23
C PHE A 161 29.07 -12.63 6.26
N GLY A 162 29.25 -12.04 7.44
CA GLY A 162 29.69 -10.66 7.60
C GLY A 162 28.62 -9.63 7.24
N LEU A 163 28.76 -8.41 7.78
CA LEU A 163 27.75 -7.34 7.64
C LEU A 163 27.43 -6.92 6.20
N LYS A 164 28.35 -7.13 5.26
CA LYS A 164 28.21 -6.70 3.86
C LYS A 164 27.50 -7.74 2.98
N SER A 165 27.20 -8.92 3.50
CA SER A 165 26.53 -9.96 2.73
C SER A 165 25.05 -9.66 2.53
N GLY A 166 24.53 -9.98 1.34
CA GLY A 166 23.10 -9.91 1.05
C GLY A 166 22.26 -10.83 1.94
N ALA A 167 22.83 -11.94 2.42
CA ALA A 167 22.17 -12.84 3.36
C ALA A 167 21.94 -12.16 4.73
N THR A 168 22.94 -11.44 5.22
CA THR A 168 22.86 -10.70 6.49
C THR A 168 21.86 -9.54 6.39
N LEU A 169 21.85 -8.81 5.27
CA LEU A 169 20.86 -7.77 5.01
C LEU A 169 19.42 -8.33 5.02
N ALA A 170 19.21 -9.50 4.40
CA ALA A 170 17.89 -10.15 4.39
C ALA A 170 17.41 -10.51 5.81
N THR A 171 18.29 -11.00 6.68
CA THR A 171 17.93 -11.32 8.08
C THR A 171 17.59 -10.10 8.93
N VAL A 172 18.28 -8.97 8.71
CA VAL A 172 18.02 -7.72 9.46
C VAL A 172 16.67 -7.11 9.07
N VAL A 173 16.23 -7.27 7.82
CA VAL A 173 14.92 -6.76 7.38
C VAL A 173 13.77 -7.45 8.12
N GLY A 174 13.90 -8.73 8.49
CA GLY A 174 12.89 -9.44 9.29
C GLY A 174 12.64 -8.78 10.65
N VAL A 175 13.72 -8.33 11.32
CA VAL A 175 13.64 -7.64 12.62
C VAL A 175 12.84 -6.34 12.52
N LEU A 176 12.87 -5.64 11.38
CA LEU A 176 12.10 -4.41 11.19
C LEU A 176 10.59 -4.63 11.26
N VAL A 177 10.11 -5.84 10.99
CA VAL A 177 8.69 -6.20 11.08
C VAL A 177 8.36 -6.76 12.47
N GLU A 178 9.24 -7.56 13.06
CA GLU A 178 9.00 -8.21 14.36
C GLU A 178 9.01 -7.21 15.53
N VAL A 179 9.93 -6.25 15.55
CA VAL A 179 10.03 -5.26 16.64
C VAL A 179 8.72 -4.48 16.83
N PRO A 180 8.08 -3.92 15.77
CA PRO A 180 6.75 -3.32 15.90
C PRO A 180 5.70 -4.26 16.48
N VAL A 181 5.68 -5.53 16.06
CA VAL A 181 4.71 -6.54 16.56
C VAL A 181 4.94 -6.79 18.04
N MET A 182 6.20 -6.95 18.47
CA MET A 182 6.55 -7.13 19.88
C MET A 182 6.15 -5.92 20.73
N LEU A 183 6.40 -4.70 20.25
CA LEU A 183 5.96 -3.49 20.94
C LEU A 183 4.42 -3.40 21.07
N ILE A 184 3.68 -3.89 20.08
CA ILE A 184 2.22 -4.01 20.15
C ILE A 184 1.81 -5.02 21.24
N LEU A 185 2.44 -6.19 21.30
CA LEU A 185 2.18 -7.19 22.34
C LEU A 185 2.49 -6.67 23.75
N VAL A 186 3.62 -5.97 23.91
CA VAL A 186 3.97 -5.28 25.17
C VAL A 186 2.90 -4.28 25.56
N LYS A 187 2.41 -3.49 24.62
CA LYS A 187 1.33 -2.53 24.86
C LYS A 187 0.03 -3.23 25.28
N ILE A 188 -0.29 -4.39 24.69
CA ILE A 188 -1.45 -5.20 25.07
C ILE A 188 -1.27 -5.77 26.48
N ALA A 189 -0.12 -6.36 26.77
CA ALA A 189 0.20 -6.91 28.09
C ALA A 189 0.10 -5.85 29.19
N ASN A 190 0.67 -4.67 28.96
CA ASN A 190 0.63 -3.56 29.93
C ASN A 190 -0.79 -3.02 30.15
N ARG A 191 -1.63 -2.98 29.12
CA ARG A 191 -3.04 -2.56 29.24
C ARG A 191 -3.92 -3.58 29.97
N THR A 192 -3.49 -4.84 30.02
CA THR A 192 -4.25 -5.95 30.59
C THR A 192 -3.71 -6.39 31.96
N LYS A 193 -2.87 -5.56 32.61
CA LYS A 193 -2.30 -5.85 33.94
C LYS A 193 -3.37 -6.19 34.98
N GLN A 194 -4.50 -5.48 34.94
CA GLN A 194 -5.68 -5.70 35.80
C GLN A 194 -6.36 -7.08 35.65
N TRP A 195 -5.99 -7.88 34.64
CA TRP A 195 -6.56 -9.23 34.46
C TRP A 195 -5.88 -10.29 35.32
N PHE A 196 -4.78 -9.94 35.97
CA PHE A 196 -3.96 -10.84 36.78
C PHE A 196 -4.04 -10.41 38.24
N PRO A 197 -3.84 -11.35 39.19
CA PRO A 197 -3.75 -11.00 40.60
C PRO A 197 -2.64 -9.95 40.81
N GLU A 198 -2.91 -8.99 41.69
CA GLU A 198 -1.86 -8.08 42.18
C GLU A 198 -0.80 -8.91 42.94
N GLU A 199 0.46 -8.47 42.85
CA GLU A 199 1.60 -9.11 43.53
C GLU A 199 1.41 -9.18 45.05
#